data_AF-A0AAD1RYA0-F1
#
_entry.id   AF-A0AAD1RYA0-F1
#
_cell.length_a   1.000
_cell.length_b   1.000
_cell.length_c   1.000
_cell.angle_alpha   90.00
_cell.angle_beta   90.00
_cell.angle_gamma   90.00
#
_symmetry.space_group_name_H-M   'P 1'
#
loop_
_entity.id
_entity.type
_entity.pdbx_description
1 polymer ?
#
loop_
_entity_poly.entity_id
_entity_poly.type
_entity_poly.pdbx_seq_one_letter_code
_entity_poly.pdbx_strand_id
1 'polypeptide(L)'
;MTLKDNCDYKHKGPWRLNESLLTDQLFTTQIEKAIMEFFTLNDTGDATARTIWQGHKAVIRGILIRRAAHLQQTSQAQWLTWDTRVADLKNKINPTAAMQKNINEIANKIKICMIQRVGFNLCKLKATYYT
;
A
#
# COMPACT_ATOMS: atom_id res chain seq x y z
N MET A 1 31.47 7.86 32.16
CA MET A 1 30.64 8.81 31.39
C MET A 1 29.55 8.00 30.69
N THR A 2 28.44 7.76 31.38
CA THR A 2 27.29 7.02 30.84
C THR A 2 26.40 8.00 30.10
N LEU A 3 26.44 7.96 28.77
CA LEU A 3 25.44 8.63 27.96
C LEU A 3 24.11 7.90 28.21
N LYS A 4 23.24 8.53 29.02
CA LYS A 4 21.82 8.20 29.00
C LYS A 4 21.30 8.73 27.67
N ASP A 5 21.21 7.86 26.68
CA ASP A 5 20.45 8.13 25.47
C ASP A 5 18.97 8.17 25.85
N ASN A 6 18.51 9.34 26.31
CA ASN A 6 17.10 9.71 26.34
C ASN A 6 16.65 10.00 24.90
N CYS A 7 16.66 8.98 24.07
CA CYS A 7 15.94 8.98 22.81
C CYS A 7 14.55 8.38 23.10
N ASP A 8 13.58 9.26 23.32
CA ASP A 8 12.15 8.92 23.35
C ASP A 8 11.71 8.53 21.93
N TYR A 9 12.25 7.41 21.44
CA TYR A 9 11.71 6.73 20.27
C TYR A 9 10.35 6.20 20.72
N LYS A 10 9.28 6.95 20.44
CA LYS A 10 7.95 6.34 20.31
C LYS A 10 8.14 5.13 19.40
N HIS A 11 8.20 3.94 19.99
CA HIS A 11 8.46 2.70 19.28
C HIS A 11 7.35 2.55 18.24
N LYS A 12 7.58 3.03 17.02
CA LYS A 12 6.78 2.64 15.88
C LYS A 12 6.99 1.13 15.81
N GLY A 13 5.91 0.38 16.04
CA GLY A 13 5.95 -1.07 16.04
C GLY A 13 6.66 -1.61 14.79
N PRO A 14 7.16 -2.84 14.84
CA PRO A 14 7.89 -3.44 13.73
C PRO A 14 7.05 -3.30 12.44
N TRP A 15 7.72 -2.92 11.35
CA TRP A 15 7.05 -2.81 10.06
C TRP A 15 6.40 -4.13 9.68
N ARG A 16 5.16 -4.04 9.21
CA ARG A 16 4.38 -5.18 8.74
C ARG A 16 4.19 -5.08 7.24
N LEU A 17 4.30 -6.22 6.58
CA LEU A 17 3.98 -6.37 5.17
C LEU A 17 2.49 -6.12 4.95
N ASN A 18 2.14 -5.38 3.89
CA ASN A 18 0.76 -5.36 3.42
C ASN A 18 0.52 -6.60 2.53
N GLU A 19 -0.12 -7.61 3.09
CA GLU A 19 -0.42 -8.89 2.42
C GLU A 19 -1.31 -8.70 1.18
N SER A 20 -2.12 -7.64 1.14
CA SER A 20 -2.96 -7.33 -0.03
C SER A 20 -2.14 -7.02 -1.29
N LEU A 21 -0.83 -6.77 -1.17
CA LEU A 21 0.05 -6.57 -2.32
C LEU A 21 0.32 -7.88 -3.06
N LEU A 22 0.25 -9.02 -2.37
CA LEU A 22 0.57 -10.34 -2.90
C LEU A 22 -0.62 -11.03 -3.59
N THR A 23 -1.78 -10.37 -3.65
CA THR A 23 -2.96 -10.90 -4.37
C THR A 23 -2.83 -10.73 -5.89
N ASP A 24 -1.94 -9.85 -6.35
CA ASP A 24 -1.67 -9.62 -7.77
C ASP A 24 -0.62 -10.63 -8.27
N GLN A 25 -1.07 -11.63 -9.03
CA GLN A 25 -0.22 -12.71 -9.52
C GLN A 25 0.98 -12.22 -10.32
N LEU A 26 0.81 -11.17 -11.14
CA LEU A 26 1.90 -10.63 -11.94
C LEU A 26 2.97 -10.00 -11.05
N PHE A 27 2.56 -9.33 -9.98
CA PHE A 27 3.48 -8.74 -9.03
C PHE A 27 4.17 -9.81 -8.15
N THR A 28 3.44 -10.86 -7.78
CA THR A 28 4.02 -11.99 -7.04
C THR A 28 5.12 -12.68 -7.84
N THR A 29 4.89 -12.96 -9.13
CA THR A 29 5.92 -13.52 -10.03
C THR A 29 7.13 -12.57 -10.19
N GLN A 30 6.92 -11.25 -10.19
CA GLN A 30 8.04 -10.29 -10.21
C GLN A 30 8.88 -10.34 -8.94
N ILE A 31 8.24 -10.49 -7.76
CA ILE A 31 8.96 -10.66 -6.50
C ILE A 31 9.74 -11.97 -6.49
N GLU A 32 9.14 -13.08 -6.91
CA GLU A 32 9.82 -14.38 -7.01
C GLU A 32 11.08 -14.27 -7.89
N LYS A 33 10.95 -13.61 -9.05
CA LYS A 33 12.08 -13.34 -9.93
C LYS A 33 13.15 -12.49 -9.26
N ALA A 34 12.77 -11.41 -8.58
CA ALA A 34 13.71 -10.53 -7.88
C ALA A 34 14.45 -11.26 -6.73
N ILE A 35 13.78 -12.18 -6.04
CA ILE A 35 14.41 -13.04 -5.02
C ILE A 35 15.46 -13.94 -5.69
N MET A 36 15.10 -14.66 -6.76
CA MET A 36 16.02 -15.55 -7.47
C MET A 36 17.23 -14.80 -8.05
N GLU A 37 17.00 -13.63 -8.65
CA GLU A 37 18.06 -12.77 -9.19
C GLU A 37 19.00 -12.29 -8.08
N PHE A 38 18.46 -11.90 -6.91
CA PHE A 38 19.30 -11.47 -5.79
C PHE A 38 20.26 -12.57 -5.34
N PHE A 39 19.77 -13.79 -5.10
CA PHE A 39 20.62 -14.89 -4.63
C PHE A 39 21.63 -15.32 -5.70
N THR A 40 21.21 -15.41 -6.96
CA THR A 40 22.12 -15.72 -8.08
C THR A 40 23.31 -14.76 -8.16
N LEU A 41 23.09 -13.47 -7.87
CA LEU A 41 24.13 -12.43 -8.00
C LEU A 41 24.99 -12.25 -6.74
N ASN A 42 24.49 -12.61 -5.55
CA ASN A 42 25.12 -12.25 -4.28
C ASN A 42 25.59 -13.45 -3.45
N ASP A 43 25.21 -14.68 -3.81
CA ASP A 43 25.66 -15.90 -3.13
C ASP A 43 26.97 -16.44 -3.76
N THR A 44 28.01 -15.59 -3.73
CA THR A 44 29.34 -15.89 -4.32
C THR A 44 30.31 -16.55 -3.35
N GLY A 45 29.93 -16.71 -2.08
CA GLY A 45 30.81 -17.17 -0.99
C GLY A 45 31.62 -16.05 -0.31
N ASP A 46 31.62 -14.83 -0.86
CA ASP A 46 32.36 -13.68 -0.30
C ASP A 46 31.66 -13.05 0.92
N ALA A 47 30.32 -13.19 0.98
CA ALA A 47 29.49 -12.64 2.05
C ALA A 47 28.93 -13.76 2.92
N THR A 48 28.79 -13.49 4.23
CA THR A 48 28.14 -14.44 5.13
C THR A 48 26.67 -14.62 4.75
N ALA A 49 26.11 -15.82 4.95
CA ALA A 49 24.69 -16.10 4.74
C ALA A 49 23.77 -15.11 5.50
N ARG A 50 24.21 -14.62 6.67
CA ARG A 50 23.50 -13.58 7.42
C ARG A 50 23.43 -12.27 6.64
N THR A 51 24.54 -11.82 6.05
CA THR A 51 24.60 -10.59 5.26
C THR A 51 23.70 -10.68 4.03
N ILE A 52 23.75 -11.80 3.31
CA ILE A 52 22.89 -12.08 2.15
C ILE A 52 21.41 -12.07 2.59
N TRP A 53 21.09 -12.71 3.71
CA TRP A 53 19.73 -12.73 4.27
C TRP A 53 19.23 -11.33 4.68
N GLN A 54 20.08 -10.46 5.23
CA GLN A 54 19.64 -9.08 5.52
C GLN A 54 19.49 -8.25 4.24
N GLY A 55 20.40 -8.43 3.27
CA GLY A 55 20.39 -7.74 1.99
C GLY A 55 19.12 -8.01 1.18
N HIS A 56 18.78 -9.27 0.93
CA HIS A 56 17.59 -9.58 0.13
C HIS A 56 16.31 -9.07 0.80
N LYS A 57 16.18 -9.16 2.14
CA LYS A 57 15.04 -8.59 2.88
C LYS A 57 14.92 -7.09 2.66
N ALA A 58 16.04 -6.36 2.68
CA ALA A 58 16.05 -4.92 2.43
C ALA A 58 15.58 -4.60 0.99
N VAL A 59 16.06 -5.36 0.00
CA VAL A 59 15.66 -5.22 -1.41
C VAL A 59 14.16 -5.47 -1.60
N ILE A 60 13.66 -6.62 -1.14
CA ILE A 60 12.25 -6.99 -1.27
C ILE A 60 11.35 -5.98 -0.56
N ARG A 61 11.74 -5.53 0.63
CA ARG A 61 11.01 -4.47 1.34
C ARG A 61 10.95 -3.17 0.53
N GLY A 62 12.04 -2.76 -0.12
CA GLY A 62 12.07 -1.58 -0.98
C GLY A 62 11.07 -1.70 -2.14
N ILE A 63 11.01 -2.86 -2.79
CA ILE A 63 10.06 -3.17 -3.88
C ILE A 63 8.61 -3.06 -3.38
N LEU A 64 8.32 -3.67 -2.23
CA LEU A 64 6.98 -3.66 -1.63
C LEU A 64 6.53 -2.25 -1.21
N ILE A 65 7.41 -1.47 -0.58
CA ILE A 65 7.13 -0.08 -0.20
C ILE A 65 6.85 0.76 -1.45
N ARG A 66 7.66 0.61 -2.51
CA ARG A 66 7.44 1.31 -3.78
C ARG A 66 6.09 0.95 -4.40
N ARG A 67 5.73 -0.34 -4.43
CA ARG A 67 4.43 -0.79 -4.96
C ARG A 67 3.28 -0.23 -4.15
N ALA A 68 3.36 -0.27 -2.82
CA ALA A 68 2.33 0.28 -1.93
C ALA A 68 2.13 1.78 -2.15
N ALA A 69 3.22 2.54 -2.23
CA ALA A 69 3.18 3.98 -2.48
C ALA A 69 2.56 4.30 -3.85
N HIS A 70 2.91 3.53 -4.89
CA HIS A 70 2.32 3.68 -6.21
C HIS A 70 0.80 3.41 -6.21
N LEU A 71 0.35 2.31 -5.61
CA LEU A 71 -1.08 1.99 -5.51
C LEU A 71 -1.85 3.06 -4.73
N GLN A 72 -1.27 3.59 -3.66
CA GLN A 72 -1.85 4.69 -2.89
C GLN A 72 -2.04 5.95 -3.76
N GLN A 73 -1.01 6.33 -4.51
CA GLN A 73 -1.08 7.50 -5.40
C GLN A 73 -2.12 7.29 -6.51
N THR A 74 -2.13 6.13 -7.16
CA THR A 74 -3.11 5.80 -8.21
C THR A 74 -4.54 5.80 -7.69
N SER A 75 -4.77 5.21 -6.51
CA SER A 75 -6.09 5.22 -5.87
C SER A 75 -6.55 6.65 -5.51
N GLN A 76 -5.64 7.49 -5.01
CA GLN A 76 -5.94 8.89 -4.71
C GLN A 76 -6.27 9.70 -5.96
N ALA A 77 -5.52 9.51 -7.04
CA ALA A 77 -5.79 10.16 -8.32
C ALA A 77 -7.14 9.72 -8.92
N GLN A 78 -7.46 8.43 -8.86
CA GLN A 78 -8.77 7.91 -9.27
C GLN A 78 -9.91 8.50 -8.45
N TRP A 79 -9.75 8.58 -7.12
CA TRP A 79 -10.74 9.18 -6.23
C TRP A 79 -11.00 10.64 -6.60
N LEU A 80 -9.94 11.44 -6.79
CA LEU A 80 -10.07 12.84 -7.20
C LEU A 80 -10.78 12.97 -8.55
N THR A 81 -10.47 12.09 -9.51
CA THR A 81 -11.12 12.06 -10.82
C THR A 81 -12.62 11.80 -10.70
N TRP A 82 -13.02 10.84 -9.84
CA TRP A 82 -14.42 10.54 -9.57
C TRP A 82 -15.14 11.67 -8.87
N ASP A 83 -14.50 12.31 -7.89
CA ASP A 83 -15.07 13.42 -7.13
C ASP A 83 -15.33 14.63 -8.03
N THR A 84 -14.32 15.04 -8.82
CA THR A 84 -14.47 16.08 -9.84
C THR A 84 -15.57 15.74 -10.83
N ARG A 85 -15.63 14.49 -11.31
CA ARG A 85 -16.67 14.07 -12.25
C ARG A 85 -18.08 14.16 -11.67
N VAL A 86 -18.26 13.84 -10.39
CA VAL A 86 -19.55 13.97 -9.71
C VAL A 86 -19.91 15.44 -9.55
N ALA A 87 -18.96 16.30 -9.18
CA ALA A 87 -19.18 17.75 -9.08
C ALA A 87 -19.61 18.33 -10.44
N ASP A 88 -18.91 17.98 -11.53
CA ASP A 88 -19.25 18.43 -12.88
C ASP A 88 -20.65 17.99 -13.31
N LEU A 89 -21.02 16.73 -13.05
CA LEU A 89 -22.34 16.21 -13.43
C LEU A 89 -23.47 16.85 -12.62
N LYS A 90 -23.23 17.20 -11.34
CA LYS A 90 -24.20 17.89 -10.48
C LYS A 90 -24.38 19.36 -10.86
N ASN A 91 -23.34 20.02 -11.37
CA ASN A 91 -23.37 21.43 -11.77
C ASN A 91 -24.09 21.67 -13.11
N LYS A 92 -24.49 20.60 -13.83
CA LYS A 92 -25.24 20.73 -15.09
C LYS A 92 -26.70 21.11 -14.84
N ILE A 93 -27.16 22.15 -15.54
CA ILE A 93 -28.57 22.55 -15.57
C ILE A 93 -29.34 21.47 -16.36
N ASN A 94 -30.36 20.87 -15.73
CA ASN A 94 -31.18 19.76 -16.25
C ASN A 94 -30.41 18.45 -16.54
N PRO A 95 -30.00 17.71 -15.50
CA PRO A 95 -29.31 16.43 -15.67
C PRO A 95 -30.23 15.37 -16.28
N THR A 96 -29.77 14.72 -17.35
CA THR A 96 -30.47 13.58 -17.97
C THR A 96 -30.52 12.38 -17.02
N ALA A 97 -31.52 11.50 -17.14
CA ALA A 97 -31.59 10.25 -16.37
C ALA A 97 -30.31 9.40 -16.45
N ALA A 98 -29.63 9.39 -17.61
CA ALA A 98 -28.33 8.74 -17.78
C ALA A 98 -27.21 9.40 -16.94
N MET A 99 -27.22 10.73 -16.81
CA MET A 99 -26.28 11.45 -15.94
C MET A 99 -26.55 11.14 -14.47
N GLN A 100 -27.82 11.07 -14.07
CA GLN A 100 -28.19 10.70 -12.71
C GLN A 100 -27.75 9.26 -12.37
N LYS A 101 -27.90 8.33 -13.32
CA LYS A 101 -27.38 6.96 -13.19
C LYS A 101 -25.86 6.96 -12.99
N ASN A 102 -25.12 7.72 -13.80
CA ASN A 102 -23.67 7.84 -13.66
C ASN A 102 -23.25 8.42 -12.30
N ILE A 103 -23.94 9.46 -11.81
CA ILE A 103 -23.68 10.01 -10.47
C ILE A 103 -23.84 8.94 -9.40
N ASN A 104 -24.92 8.16 -9.45
CA ASN A 104 -25.20 7.10 -8.48
C ASN A 104 -24.16 5.98 -8.55
N GLU A 105 -23.74 5.57 -9.75
CA GLU A 105 -22.70 4.56 -9.94
C GLU A 105 -21.34 5.02 -9.38
N ILE A 106 -20.94 6.26 -9.64
CA ILE A 106 -19.69 6.82 -9.12
C ILE A 106 -19.76 6.98 -7.59
N ALA A 107 -20.88 7.46 -7.06
CA ALA A 107 -21.10 7.59 -5.62
C ALA A 107 -21.01 6.22 -4.91
N ASN A 108 -21.56 5.16 -5.51
CA ASN A 108 -21.46 3.80 -4.99
C ASN A 108 -20.00 3.31 -4.99
N LYS A 109 -19.23 3.56 -6.05
CA LYS A 109 -17.79 3.23 -6.09
C LYS A 109 -17.01 3.92 -4.98
N ILE A 110 -17.27 5.22 -4.77
CA ILE A 110 -16.65 5.99 -3.68
C ILE A 110 -17.01 5.40 -2.31
N LYS A 111 -18.29 5.06 -2.10
CA LYS A 111 -18.79 4.46 -0.85
C LYS A 111 -18.10 3.12 -0.54
N ILE A 112 -18.01 2.22 -1.53
CA ILE A 112 -17.34 0.92 -1.37
C ILE A 112 -15.86 1.12 -0.99
N CYS A 113 -15.15 2.02 -1.66
CA CYS A 113 -13.75 2.33 -1.37
C CYS A 113 -13.57 2.88 0.06
N MET A 114 -14.47 3.76 0.51
CA MET A 114 -14.45 4.27 1.88
C MET A 114 -14.66 3.18 2.93
N ILE A 115 -15.64 2.29 2.71
CA ILE A 115 -15.90 1.15 3.60
C ILE A 115 -14.64 0.27 3.75
N GLN A 116 -13.95 -0.01 2.64
CA GLN A 116 -12.71 -0.79 2.66
C GLN A 116 -11.60 -0.09 3.48
N ARG A 117 -11.42 1.22 3.32
CA ARG A 117 -10.43 1.99 4.10
C ARG A 117 -10.76 2.04 5.59
N VAL A 118 -12.04 2.23 5.93
CA VAL A 118 -12.51 2.21 7.32
C VAL A 118 -12.27 0.84 7.94
N GLY A 119 -12.62 -0.24 7.24
CA GLY A 119 -12.35 -1.61 7.69
C GLY A 119 -10.88 -1.88 7.93
N PHE A 120 -10.01 -1.49 6.98
CA PHE A 120 -8.56 -1.61 7.13
C PHE A 120 -8.02 -0.85 8.35
N ASN A 121 -8.45 0.41 8.53
CA ASN A 121 -8.03 1.23 9.66
C ASN A 121 -8.51 0.64 11.00
N LEU A 122 -9.73 0.10 11.06
CA LEU A 122 -10.26 -0.57 12.24
C LEU A 122 -9.44 -1.81 12.60
N CYS A 123 -9.10 -2.65 11.61
CA CYS A 123 -8.23 -3.82 11.83
C CYS A 123 -6.84 -3.39 12.35
N LYS A 124 -6.28 -2.31 11.80
CA LYS A 124 -4.99 -1.76 12.25
C LYS A 124 -5.05 -1.25 13.70
N LEU A 125 -6.12 -0.56 14.07
CA LEU A 125 -6.34 -0.07 15.45
C LEU A 125 -6.47 -1.24 16.43
N LYS A 126 -7.32 -2.24 16.13
CA LYS A 126 -7.44 -3.44 16.96
C LYS A 126 -6.08 -4.12 17.17
N ALA A 127 -5.31 -4.28 16.10
CA ALA A 127 -3.99 -4.89 16.15
C ALA A 127 -2.94 -4.07 16.93
N THR A 128 -3.20 -2.81 17.28
CA THR A 128 -2.35 -2.01 18.19
C THR A 128 -2.84 -2.02 19.64
N TYR A 129 -4.13 -2.27 19.89
CA TYR A 129 -4.70 -2.29 21.24
C TYR A 129 -4.53 -3.66 21.93
N TYR A 130 -4.46 -4.75 21.17
CA TYR A 130 -4.38 -6.12 21.69
C TYR A 130 -2.96 -6.73 21.62
N THR A 131 -1.93 -5.92 21.37
CA THR A 131 -0.50 -6.30 21.37
C THR A 131 0.27 -5.42 22.33
#